data_AF-Q31E90-F1
#
_entry.id   AF-Q31E90-F1
#
_cell.length_a   1.000
_cell.length_b   1.000
_cell.length_c   1.000
_cell.angle_alpha   90.00
_cell.angle_beta   90.00
_cell.angle_gamma   90.00
#
_symmetry.space_group_name_H-M   'P 1'
#
loop_
_entity.id
_entity.type
_entity.pdbx_description
1 polymer ?
#
loop_
_entity_poly.entity_id
_entity_poly.type
_entity_poly.pdbx_seq_one_letter_code
_entity_poly.pdbx_strand_id
1 'polypeptide(L)'
;MSIPETTQANHHYAYKKGYRMAMDGKPMSHMPSVIKHDPEMRAYFQQGWDQLHEEMAAANEVEAKPPWRSRFAWFLMMLLAGIGTATLMINQMNENKAEQQHRIDQSLFQTNETPSPESNPVSLKTPTASQESAQKLPETPSEKIAFIDQSLSLIDENTPVTEEKPNNALKLDAESIPPENQLISPEESAENKPNEEAEAALTLLSEQQRLDLAASQQEKQPTQTTHALEKIQPSNIDIKAAQFTVGIANHEPTTALPEVVPKYIRKLYFFTQIANAKGQTVYHRWIYQNQIMATVPLKISSPLYRTWSSKRLTSAWKGQWYVEVLDQHKNVIDRHSFRYIE
;
A
#
# COMPACT_ATOMS: atom_id res chain seq x y z
N MET A 1 10.54 -9.24 21.52
CA MET A 1 11.79 -9.52 22.25
C MET A 1 11.71 -10.83 23.04
N SER A 2 12.28 -11.91 22.52
CA SER A 2 12.46 -13.20 23.21
C SER A 2 13.91 -13.34 23.66
N ILE A 3 14.13 -13.31 24.97
CA ILE A 3 15.48 -13.37 25.53
C ILE A 3 16.04 -14.79 25.35
N PRO A 4 17.29 -14.97 24.88
CA PRO A 4 17.89 -16.29 24.76
C PRO A 4 18.19 -16.90 26.13
N GLU A 5 17.99 -18.22 26.25
CA GLU A 5 18.31 -18.99 27.45
C GLU A 5 19.83 -19.10 27.62
N THR A 6 20.41 -18.21 28.43
CA THR A 6 21.85 -18.21 28.74
C THR A 6 22.08 -18.05 30.24
N THR A 7 23.11 -18.67 30.79
CA THR A 7 23.44 -18.57 32.22
C THR A 7 24.32 -17.37 32.54
N GLN A 8 24.98 -16.77 31.54
CA GLN A 8 25.91 -15.66 31.72
C GLN A 8 25.21 -14.30 31.59
N ALA A 9 25.31 -13.46 32.61
CA ALA A 9 24.71 -12.12 32.62
C ALA A 9 25.21 -11.21 31.48
N ASN A 10 26.46 -11.39 31.06
CA ASN A 10 27.08 -10.62 29.98
C ASN A 10 26.43 -10.87 28.61
N HIS A 11 25.96 -12.10 28.37
CA HIS A 11 25.27 -12.47 27.12
C HIS A 11 23.88 -11.83 27.05
N HIS A 12 23.15 -11.85 28.16
CA HIS A 12 21.89 -11.11 28.31
C HIS A 12 22.07 -9.62 28.07
N TYR A 13 23.13 -9.03 28.62
CA TYR A 13 23.45 -7.63 28.40
C TYR A 13 23.72 -7.34 26.93
N ALA A 14 24.56 -8.15 26.28
CA ALA A 14 24.92 -7.97 24.87
C ALA A 14 23.70 -8.11 23.95
N TYR A 15 22.87 -9.13 24.16
CA TYR A 15 21.61 -9.34 23.45
C TYR A 15 20.65 -8.16 23.61
N LYS A 16 20.40 -7.74 24.85
CA LYS A 16 19.52 -6.59 25.13
C LYS A 16 20.03 -5.31 24.49
N LYS A 17 21.35 -5.11 24.51
CA LYS A 17 21.98 -3.95 23.90
C LYS A 17 21.83 -3.95 22.38
N GLY A 18 22.01 -5.10 21.74
CA GLY A 18 21.80 -5.29 20.30
C GLY A 18 20.37 -4.96 19.89
N TYR A 19 19.39 -5.57 20.57
CA TYR A 19 17.97 -5.32 20.33
C TYR A 19 17.59 -3.84 20.50
N ARG A 20 18.06 -3.20 21.58
CA ARG A 20 17.74 -1.79 21.83
C ARG A 20 18.38 -0.85 20.82
N MET A 21 19.61 -1.13 20.39
CA MET A 21 20.23 -0.30 19.34
C MET A 21 19.55 -0.50 17.98
N ALA A 22 19.04 -1.70 17.71
CA ALA A 22 18.25 -1.98 16.52
C ALA A 22 16.91 -1.21 16.55
N MET A 23 16.23 -1.14 17.71
CA MET A 23 15.08 -0.25 17.94
C MET A 23 15.43 1.22 17.65
N ASP A 24 16.61 1.67 18.10
CA ASP A 24 17.10 3.02 17.88
C ASP A 24 17.51 3.28 16.41
N GLY A 25 17.42 2.28 15.52
CA GLY A 25 17.73 2.40 14.10
C GLY A 25 19.21 2.61 13.78
N LYS A 26 20.11 2.33 14.73
CA LYS A 26 21.56 2.40 14.50
C LYS A 26 22.00 1.28 13.54
N PRO A 27 23.23 1.25 13.03
CA PRO A 27 23.76 0.06 12.34
C PRO A 27 24.63 -0.80 13.26
N MET A 28 24.85 -2.07 12.89
CA MET A 28 25.68 -3.02 13.67
C MET A 28 27.12 -2.53 13.94
N SER A 29 27.64 -1.61 13.11
CA SER A 29 28.95 -0.98 13.33
C SER A 29 29.05 -0.18 14.64
N HIS A 30 27.93 0.28 15.20
CA HIS A 30 27.84 1.00 16.47
C HIS A 30 27.92 0.09 17.70
N MET A 31 28.25 -1.19 17.52
CA MET A 31 28.48 -2.13 18.62
C MET A 31 29.53 -1.58 19.61
N PRO A 32 29.23 -1.57 20.93
CA PRO A 32 30.16 -1.09 21.95
C PRO A 32 31.49 -1.84 21.92
N SER A 33 32.59 -1.14 22.22
CA SER A 33 33.93 -1.75 22.25
C SER A 33 33.98 -2.96 23.18
N VAL A 34 33.38 -2.90 24.37
CA VAL A 34 33.34 -4.02 25.34
C VAL A 34 32.77 -5.30 24.71
N ILE A 35 31.73 -5.19 23.89
CA ILE A 35 31.08 -6.32 23.20
C ILE A 35 31.90 -6.74 21.96
N LYS A 36 32.56 -5.81 21.29
CA LYS A 36 33.37 -6.09 20.09
C LYS A 36 34.55 -7.02 20.36
N HIS A 37 35.15 -6.96 21.55
CA HIS A 37 36.34 -7.76 21.87
C HIS A 37 36.00 -9.23 22.16
N ASP A 38 34.80 -9.51 22.69
CA ASP A 38 34.37 -10.86 23.03
C ASP A 38 33.54 -11.49 21.90
N PRO A 39 33.97 -12.63 21.33
CA PRO A 39 33.25 -13.28 20.25
C PRO A 39 31.86 -13.80 20.64
N GLU A 40 31.65 -14.26 21.88
CA GLU A 40 30.36 -14.79 22.33
C GLU A 40 29.36 -13.64 22.54
N MET A 41 29.77 -12.58 23.24
CA MET A 41 28.93 -11.39 23.39
C MET A 41 28.55 -10.77 22.04
N ARG A 42 29.47 -10.79 21.06
CA ARG A 42 29.19 -10.31 19.69
C ARG A 42 28.06 -11.11 19.04
N ALA A 43 28.07 -12.43 19.17
CA ALA A 43 27.03 -13.29 18.62
C ALA A 43 25.66 -12.98 19.25
N TYR A 44 25.60 -12.83 20.57
CA TYR A 44 24.36 -12.47 21.25
C TYR A 44 23.85 -11.07 20.90
N PHE A 45 24.76 -10.10 20.77
CA PHE A 45 24.40 -8.77 20.28
C PHE A 45 23.79 -8.84 18.87
N GLN A 46 24.42 -9.59 17.97
CA GLN A 46 23.92 -9.78 16.62
C GLN A 46 22.56 -10.49 16.60
N GLN A 47 22.38 -11.53 17.41
CA GLN A 47 21.11 -12.22 17.54
C GLN A 47 19.98 -11.27 17.99
N GLY A 48 20.24 -10.42 19.00
CA GLY A 48 19.25 -9.43 19.44
C GLY A 48 18.95 -8.37 18.38
N TRP A 49 19.96 -8.00 17.60
CA TRP A 49 19.82 -7.08 16.47
C TRP A 49 18.91 -7.65 15.37
N ASP A 50 19.20 -8.87 14.95
CA ASP A 50 18.55 -9.56 13.84
C ASP A 50 17.09 -9.91 14.20
N GLN A 51 16.85 -10.33 15.44
CA GLN A 51 15.50 -10.63 15.92
C GLN A 51 14.54 -9.45 15.75
N LEU A 52 14.98 -8.23 16.05
CA LEU A 52 14.12 -7.05 15.86
C LEU A 52 13.78 -6.82 14.38
N HIS A 53 14.75 -7.07 13.48
CA HIS A 53 14.52 -6.93 12.04
C HIS A 53 13.56 -8.00 11.53
N GLU A 54 13.63 -9.20 12.07
CA GLU A 54 12.68 -10.28 11.79
C GLU A 54 11.28 -9.97 12.34
N GLU A 55 11.16 -9.47 13.58
CA GLU A 55 9.88 -9.04 14.16
C GLU A 55 9.24 -7.90 13.32
N MET A 56 10.04 -6.95 12.83
CA MET A 56 9.56 -5.88 11.93
C MET A 56 9.16 -6.41 10.55
N ALA A 57 9.90 -7.37 9.99
CA ALA A 57 9.57 -8.00 8.72
C ALA A 57 8.25 -8.78 8.83
N ALA A 58 8.10 -9.60 9.87
CA ALA A 58 6.88 -10.34 10.16
C ALA A 58 5.68 -9.41 10.39
N ALA A 59 5.85 -8.29 11.11
CA ALA A 59 4.79 -7.30 11.29
C ALA A 59 4.35 -6.68 9.96
N ASN A 60 5.28 -6.42 9.04
CA ASN A 60 4.96 -5.92 7.70
C ASN A 60 4.21 -6.96 6.86
N GLU A 61 4.54 -8.24 6.97
CA GLU A 61 3.84 -9.31 6.26
C GLU A 61 2.41 -9.52 6.76
N VAL A 62 2.16 -9.36 8.06
CA VAL A 62 0.81 -9.38 8.63
C VAL A 62 -0.01 -8.19 8.13
N GLU A 63 0.60 -6.99 8.01
CA GLU A 63 -0.03 -5.79 7.46
C GLU A 63 -0.25 -5.89 5.93
N ALA A 64 0.60 -6.63 5.22
CA ALA A 64 0.55 -6.79 3.75
C ALA A 64 -0.44 -7.84 3.24
N LYS A 65 -1.02 -8.69 4.11
CA LYS A 65 -2.07 -9.65 3.71
C LYS A 65 -3.36 -8.89 3.40
N PRO A 66 -3.80 -8.78 2.13
CA PRO A 66 -5.05 -8.10 1.80
C PRO A 66 -6.23 -8.87 2.43
N PRO A 67 -7.29 -8.21 2.93
CA PRO A 67 -8.44 -8.89 3.53
C PRO A 67 -9.29 -9.56 2.43
N TRP A 68 -8.82 -10.66 1.86
CA TRP A 68 -9.48 -11.38 0.77
C TRP A 68 -10.89 -11.88 1.15
N ARG A 69 -11.13 -12.12 2.44
CA ARG A 69 -12.42 -12.58 2.98
C ARG A 69 -13.53 -11.54 2.83
N SER A 70 -13.22 -10.23 2.79
CA SER A 70 -14.23 -9.18 2.58
C SER A 70 -14.47 -8.89 1.08
N ARG A 71 -13.52 -9.24 0.22
CA ARG A 71 -13.66 -9.08 -1.24
C ARG A 71 -14.56 -10.13 -1.87
N PHE A 72 -14.53 -11.37 -1.39
CA PHE A 72 -15.48 -12.41 -1.81
C PHE A 72 -16.93 -12.10 -1.43
N ALA A 73 -17.16 -11.52 -0.26
CA ALA A 73 -18.50 -11.12 0.18
C ALA A 73 -19.13 -10.08 -0.76
N TRP A 74 -18.32 -9.13 -1.26
CA TRP A 74 -18.78 -8.11 -2.20
C TRP A 74 -19.04 -8.68 -3.60
N PHE A 75 -18.19 -9.60 -4.08
CA PHE A 75 -18.41 -10.31 -5.34
C PHE A 75 -19.68 -11.17 -5.32
N LEU A 76 -19.95 -11.87 -4.21
CA LEU A 76 -21.17 -12.67 -4.04
C LEU A 76 -22.44 -11.79 -4.04
N MET A 77 -22.38 -10.62 -3.39
CA MET A 77 -23.48 -9.64 -3.39
C MET A 77 -23.75 -9.06 -4.79
N MET A 78 -22.70 -8.75 -5.55
CA MET A 78 -22.80 -8.27 -6.93
C MET A 78 -23.41 -9.33 -7.87
N LEU A 79 -23.03 -10.59 -7.71
CA LEU A 79 -23.52 -11.69 -8.55
C LEU A 79 -25.01 -11.98 -8.29
N LEU A 80 -25.47 -11.87 -7.04
CA LEU A 80 -26.89 -11.99 -6.70
C LEU A 80 -27.73 -10.79 -7.18
N ALA A 81 -27.19 -9.56 -7.12
CA ALA A 81 -27.90 -8.37 -7.61
C ALA A 81 -28.05 -8.36 -9.15
N GLY A 82 -27.09 -8.91 -9.89
CA GLY A 82 -27.14 -9.00 -11.36
C GLY A 82 -28.19 -9.99 -11.90
N ILE A 83 -28.45 -11.09 -11.19
CA ILE A 83 -29.43 -12.10 -11.63
C ILE A 83 -30.87 -11.57 -11.51
N GLY A 84 -31.16 -10.73 -10.51
CA GLY A 84 -32.51 -10.19 -10.28
C GLY A 84 -32.96 -9.12 -11.28
N THR A 85 -32.04 -8.43 -11.95
CA THR A 85 -32.37 -7.40 -12.95
C THR A 85 -32.60 -7.99 -14.34
N ALA A 86 -31.90 -9.07 -14.70
CA ALA A 86 -32.09 -9.76 -15.98
C ALA A 86 -33.50 -10.39 -16.11
N THR A 87 -34.08 -10.91 -15.02
CA THR A 87 -35.42 -11.52 -15.03
C THR A 87 -36.55 -10.52 -15.24
N LEU A 88 -36.40 -9.26 -14.81
CA LEU A 88 -37.40 -8.21 -15.03
C LEU A 88 -37.42 -7.71 -16.49
N MET A 89 -36.26 -7.71 -17.16
CA MET A 89 -36.13 -7.23 -18.54
C MET A 89 -36.66 -8.25 -19.57
N ILE A 90 -36.60 -9.54 -19.27
CA ILE A 90 -37.11 -10.62 -20.16
C ILE A 90 -38.65 -10.61 -20.25
N ASN A 91 -39.37 -10.17 -19.20
CA ASN A 91 -40.83 -10.09 -19.23
C ASN A 91 -41.34 -8.88 -20.04
N GLN A 92 -40.66 -7.74 -20.00
CA GLN A 92 -41.04 -6.55 -20.78
C GLN A 92 -40.73 -6.67 -22.28
N MET A 93 -39.82 -7.56 -22.69
CA MET A 93 -39.46 -7.73 -24.10
C MET A 93 -40.46 -8.57 -24.90
N ASN A 94 -41.29 -9.38 -24.23
CA ASN A 94 -42.34 -10.18 -24.89
C ASN A 94 -43.57 -9.34 -25.27
N GLU A 95 -43.92 -8.31 -24.50
CA GLU A 95 -45.04 -7.40 -24.81
C GLU A 95 -44.74 -6.54 -26.05
N ASN A 96 -43.55 -5.93 -26.11
CA ASN A 96 -43.12 -5.12 -27.26
C ASN A 96 -43.00 -5.92 -28.56
N LYS A 97 -42.76 -7.23 -28.48
CA LYS A 97 -42.64 -8.12 -29.65
C LYS A 97 -44.02 -8.49 -30.23
N ALA A 98 -45.05 -8.59 -29.39
CA ALA A 98 -46.43 -8.81 -29.83
C ALA A 98 -46.99 -7.56 -30.55
N GLU A 99 -46.68 -6.36 -30.04
CA GLU A 99 -47.10 -5.10 -30.68
C GLU A 99 -46.44 -4.87 -32.04
N GLN A 100 -45.17 -5.25 -32.20
CA GLN A 100 -44.48 -5.20 -33.50
C GLN A 100 -45.08 -6.19 -34.51
N GLN A 101 -45.45 -7.39 -34.07
CA GLN A 101 -46.07 -8.40 -34.94
C GLN A 101 -47.46 -7.95 -35.42
N HIS A 102 -48.27 -7.35 -34.54
CA HIS A 102 -49.58 -6.80 -34.92
C HIS A 102 -49.49 -5.65 -35.93
N ARG A 103 -48.43 -4.84 -35.88
CA ARG A 103 -48.18 -3.78 -36.89
C ARG A 103 -47.73 -4.35 -38.24
N ILE A 104 -46.94 -5.42 -38.22
CA ILE A 104 -46.52 -6.13 -39.44
C ILE A 104 -47.74 -6.79 -40.10
N ASP A 105 -48.58 -7.48 -39.33
CA ASP A 105 -49.80 -8.12 -39.83
C ASP A 105 -50.78 -7.08 -40.40
N GLN A 106 -50.97 -5.94 -39.73
CA GLN A 106 -51.82 -4.85 -40.22
C GLN A 106 -51.30 -4.21 -41.52
N SER A 107 -49.98 -4.19 -41.73
CA SER A 107 -49.35 -3.70 -42.97
C SER A 107 -49.44 -4.69 -44.14
N LEU A 108 -49.64 -5.99 -43.87
CA LEU A 108 -49.79 -7.03 -44.89
C LEU A 108 -51.22 -7.13 -45.47
N PHE A 109 -52.22 -6.44 -44.89
CA PHE A 109 -53.60 -6.39 -45.39
C PHE A 109 -53.92 -5.20 -46.30
N GLN A 110 -52.94 -4.36 -46.62
CA GLN A 110 -53.07 -3.31 -47.64
C GLN A 110 -51.99 -3.48 -48.71
N THR A 111 -52.14 -4.47 -49.58
CA THR A 111 -51.60 -4.41 -50.95
C THR A 111 -52.21 -5.55 -51.78
N ASN A 112 -53.04 -5.14 -52.75
CA ASN A 112 -53.15 -5.67 -54.12
C ASN A 112 -54.58 -6.01 -54.57
N GLU A 113 -55.09 -5.17 -55.46
CA GLU A 113 -55.99 -5.59 -56.52
C GLU A 113 -55.23 -6.38 -57.60
N THR A 114 -55.88 -7.45 -58.06
CA THR A 114 -55.61 -8.47 -59.11
C THR A 114 -55.51 -7.82 -60.53
N PRO A 115 -54.91 -8.41 -61.61
CA PRO A 115 -54.98 -9.85 -61.95
C PRO A 115 -53.78 -10.59 -62.63
N SER A 116 -53.71 -11.91 -62.33
CA SER A 116 -53.46 -13.15 -63.14
C SER A 116 -52.45 -13.21 -64.31
N PRO A 117 -52.03 -14.43 -64.77
CA PRO A 117 -51.77 -15.70 -64.05
C PRO A 117 -50.50 -16.47 -64.57
N GLU A 118 -49.95 -17.44 -63.81
CA GLU A 118 -49.78 -18.85 -64.25
C GLU A 118 -48.85 -19.70 -63.35
N SER A 119 -49.33 -20.93 -63.13
CA SER A 119 -48.62 -22.17 -62.76
C SER A 119 -48.23 -22.44 -61.28
N ASN A 120 -48.95 -23.42 -60.73
CA ASN A 120 -48.87 -24.10 -59.43
C ASN A 120 -48.15 -25.47 -59.59
N PRO A 121 -48.01 -26.32 -58.55
CA PRO A 121 -47.37 -26.12 -57.23
C PRO A 121 -46.52 -27.39 -56.85
N VAL A 122 -46.11 -27.58 -55.58
CA VAL A 122 -46.36 -28.83 -54.78
C VAL A 122 -45.53 -28.90 -53.46
N SER A 123 -46.31 -29.07 -52.38
CA SER A 123 -46.16 -29.80 -51.09
C SER A 123 -45.06 -29.58 -50.03
N LEU A 124 -45.59 -29.17 -48.86
CA LEU A 124 -45.24 -29.49 -47.47
C LEU A 124 -44.77 -30.94 -47.20
N LYS A 125 -43.98 -31.09 -46.11
CA LYS A 125 -44.28 -31.97 -44.95
C LYS A 125 -43.26 -31.80 -43.80
N THR A 126 -43.78 -31.41 -42.63
CA THR A 126 -43.32 -31.74 -41.24
C THR A 126 -43.73 -33.20 -40.91
N PRO A 127 -43.64 -33.78 -39.67
CA PRO A 127 -43.05 -33.38 -38.37
C PRO A 127 -42.36 -34.57 -37.63
N THR A 128 -42.21 -34.49 -36.29
CA THR A 128 -42.19 -35.58 -35.25
C THR A 128 -40.88 -35.57 -34.42
N ALA A 129 -40.80 -35.72 -33.09
CA ALA A 129 -41.70 -35.69 -31.92
C ALA A 129 -40.78 -35.83 -30.65
N SER A 130 -41.09 -35.13 -29.55
CA SER A 130 -41.54 -35.64 -28.22
C SER A 130 -40.52 -36.11 -27.15
N GLN A 131 -40.71 -35.52 -25.94
CA GLN A 131 -40.73 -36.10 -24.56
C GLN A 131 -39.41 -36.45 -23.80
N GLU A 132 -39.25 -36.44 -22.45
CA GLU A 132 -40.02 -36.01 -21.24
C GLU A 132 -39.18 -36.27 -19.92
N SER A 133 -39.44 -35.50 -18.83
CA SER A 133 -39.28 -35.69 -17.35
C SER A 133 -38.01 -36.13 -16.54
N ALA A 134 -37.55 -35.21 -15.66
CA ALA A 134 -37.52 -35.16 -14.16
C ALA A 134 -36.84 -36.17 -13.15
N GLN A 135 -36.17 -35.55 -12.13
CA GLN A 135 -36.00 -35.81 -10.65
C GLN A 135 -34.87 -36.68 -10.01
N LYS A 136 -34.11 -36.09 -9.02
CA LYS A 136 -34.07 -36.38 -7.54
C LYS A 136 -32.69 -36.17 -6.81
N LEU A 137 -32.75 -35.74 -5.52
CA LEU A 137 -31.71 -35.44 -4.49
C LEU A 137 -31.29 -36.67 -3.61
N PRO A 138 -30.16 -36.65 -2.84
CA PRO A 138 -30.22 -36.74 -1.35
C PRO A 138 -29.05 -36.06 -0.53
N GLU A 139 -29.10 -36.18 0.81
CA GLU A 139 -28.41 -35.44 1.91
C GLU A 139 -27.10 -36.04 2.54
N THR A 140 -26.52 -35.24 3.48
CA THR A 140 -25.38 -35.24 4.48
C THR A 140 -25.01 -36.47 5.35
N PRO A 141 -23.85 -36.54 6.12
CA PRO A 141 -23.67 -35.90 7.47
C PRO A 141 -22.22 -35.57 8.01
N SER A 142 -22.19 -34.93 9.20
CA SER A 142 -21.12 -34.33 10.07
C SER A 142 -20.04 -35.22 10.75
N GLU A 143 -18.94 -34.62 11.28
CA GLU A 143 -18.40 -34.87 12.66
C GLU A 143 -17.38 -33.79 13.16
N LYS A 144 -17.16 -33.73 14.49
CA LYS A 144 -16.55 -32.67 15.35
C LYS A 144 -15.61 -33.32 16.39
N ILE A 145 -14.41 -32.78 16.70
CA ILE A 145 -13.60 -33.14 17.90
C ILE A 145 -12.94 -31.88 18.50
N ALA A 146 -12.60 -31.93 19.80
CA ALA A 146 -12.49 -30.85 20.77
C ALA A 146 -11.13 -30.78 21.55
N PHE A 147 -10.93 -29.65 22.27
CA PHE A 147 -10.33 -29.48 23.62
C PHE A 147 -8.80 -29.41 23.90
N ILE A 148 -8.53 -28.82 25.09
CA ILE A 148 -7.30 -28.56 25.91
C ILE A 148 -6.85 -27.08 25.85
N ASP A 149 -6.96 -26.18 26.84
CA ASP A 149 -6.91 -26.12 28.33
C ASP A 149 -5.57 -25.53 28.87
N GLN A 150 -5.72 -24.74 29.95
CA GLN A 150 -4.75 -24.30 30.97
C GLN A 150 -4.15 -22.87 30.92
N SER A 151 -3.82 -22.41 32.13
CA SER A 151 -4.27 -21.16 32.77
C SER A 151 -3.33 -20.74 33.91
N LEU A 152 -3.23 -19.42 34.22
CA LEU A 152 -2.78 -18.77 35.50
C LEU A 152 -1.31 -19.04 35.97
N SER A 153 -0.55 -18.22 36.72
CA SER A 153 -0.73 -17.18 37.77
C SER A 153 0.69 -16.61 38.11
N LEU A 154 0.94 -15.29 38.28
CA LEU A 154 1.01 -14.45 39.53
C LEU A 154 2.31 -14.49 40.39
N ILE A 155 2.71 -13.29 40.89
CA ILE A 155 3.57 -12.92 42.07
C ILE A 155 5.11 -12.87 41.82
N ASP A 156 5.96 -12.00 42.38
CA ASP A 156 5.93 -10.69 43.08
C ASP A 156 7.41 -10.30 43.42
N GLU A 157 7.61 -9.03 43.79
CA GLU A 157 8.63 -8.46 44.69
C GLU A 157 10.15 -8.34 44.36
N ASN A 158 10.59 -7.08 44.54
CA ASN A 158 11.80 -6.61 45.24
C ASN A 158 13.14 -6.38 44.51
N THR A 159 13.34 -5.10 44.13
CA THR A 159 14.44 -4.17 44.53
C THR A 159 15.25 -4.54 45.79
N PRO A 160 16.48 -4.00 46.08
CA PRO A 160 17.06 -2.72 45.59
C PRO A 160 18.62 -2.64 45.42
N VAL A 161 19.11 -1.42 45.09
CA VAL A 161 20.37 -0.76 45.59
C VAL A 161 21.73 -1.29 45.04
N THR A 162 22.80 -0.54 44.76
CA THR A 162 23.18 0.90 44.71
C THR A 162 24.65 0.96 44.25
N GLU A 163 25.05 2.10 43.65
CA GLU A 163 26.40 2.72 43.49
C GLU A 163 27.67 1.85 43.28
N GLU A 164 28.46 2.16 42.26
CA GLU A 164 29.65 3.04 42.40
C GLU A 164 30.44 3.19 41.08
N LYS A 165 30.88 4.42 40.85
CA LYS A 165 31.94 4.90 39.94
C LYS A 165 33.24 4.97 40.81
N PRO A 166 34.49 5.27 40.36
CA PRO A 166 34.89 5.84 39.07
C PRO A 166 36.33 5.48 38.54
N ASN A 167 36.70 6.14 37.44
CA ASN A 167 38.03 6.64 37.01
C ASN A 167 39.21 5.69 36.72
N ASN A 168 39.69 5.74 35.46
CA ASN A 168 40.97 6.39 35.12
C ASN A 168 41.19 6.43 33.60
N ALA A 169 41.50 7.61 33.06
CA ALA A 169 42.01 7.80 31.70
C ALA A 169 43.17 8.80 31.75
N LEU A 170 44.34 8.35 31.29
CA LEU A 170 45.51 9.17 30.98
C LEU A 170 45.64 9.30 29.46
N LYS A 171 46.07 10.51 29.08
CA LYS A 171 46.30 11.09 27.75
C LYS A 171 47.32 10.34 26.88
N LEU A 172 47.25 10.63 25.57
CA LEU A 172 48.31 11.07 24.62
C LEU A 172 47.79 10.71 23.21
N ASP A 173 47.95 11.42 22.10
CA ASP A 173 48.37 12.77 21.72
C ASP A 173 47.88 12.94 20.26
N ALA A 174 47.78 14.20 19.81
CA ALA A 174 47.25 14.62 18.51
C ALA A 174 48.36 14.89 17.47
N GLU A 175 47.91 15.37 16.30
CA GLU A 175 48.64 15.89 15.12
C GLU A 175 49.17 14.82 14.14
N SER A 176 49.02 14.90 12.81
CA SER A 176 48.71 16.03 11.91
C SER A 176 48.26 15.51 10.50
N ILE A 177 47.73 16.45 9.71
CA ILE A 177 46.88 16.36 8.51
C ILE A 177 47.73 16.41 7.20
N PRO A 178 47.25 15.89 6.04
CA PRO A 178 47.81 16.06 4.67
C PRO A 178 47.39 17.44 4.06
N PRO A 179 47.34 17.76 2.74
CA PRO A 179 47.79 17.11 1.48
C PRO A 179 48.55 18.07 0.51
N GLU A 180 48.97 17.59 -0.67
CA GLU A 180 49.49 18.43 -1.77
C GLU A 180 48.77 18.11 -3.10
N ASN A 181 48.19 19.16 -3.70
CA ASN A 181 47.61 19.23 -5.05
C ASN A 181 48.65 19.85 -6.00
N GLN A 182 48.74 19.37 -7.24
CA GLN A 182 49.41 20.09 -8.32
C GLN A 182 48.45 20.34 -9.49
N LEU A 183 48.68 21.51 -10.10
CA LEU A 183 47.88 22.26 -11.07
C LEU A 183 48.54 22.13 -12.47
N ILE A 184 47.77 22.32 -13.55
CA ILE A 184 48.06 23.11 -14.78
C ILE A 184 47.36 22.52 -16.02
N SER A 185 46.73 23.42 -16.79
CA SER A 185 45.87 23.25 -17.98
C SER A 185 46.66 23.36 -19.33
N PRO A 186 46.10 23.82 -20.48
CA PRO A 186 45.71 23.00 -21.66
C PRO A 186 46.32 23.46 -23.02
N GLU A 187 46.21 22.64 -24.08
CA GLU A 187 46.28 22.97 -25.55
C GLU A 187 46.44 21.62 -26.29
N GLU A 188 46.04 21.33 -27.53
CA GLU A 188 45.16 21.89 -28.56
C GLU A 188 45.09 20.78 -29.66
N SER A 189 43.91 20.61 -30.26
CA SER A 189 43.55 20.09 -31.60
C SER A 189 44.36 18.98 -32.33
N ALA A 190 43.67 17.89 -32.72
CA ALA A 190 43.46 17.49 -34.14
C ALA A 190 42.83 16.07 -34.29
N GLU A 191 41.52 16.04 -34.59
CA GLU A 191 40.86 15.38 -35.74
C GLU A 191 41.49 14.11 -36.39
N ASN A 192 40.85 12.92 -36.31
CA ASN A 192 39.93 12.37 -37.34
C ASN A 192 39.60 10.85 -37.21
N LYS A 193 38.31 10.55 -37.48
CA LYS A 193 37.60 9.31 -37.87
C LYS A 193 37.30 8.14 -36.89
N PRO A 194 36.06 7.60 -36.92
CA PRO A 194 35.57 6.59 -35.98
C PRO A 194 35.77 5.15 -36.50
N ASN A 195 36.18 4.26 -35.59
CA ASN A 195 36.25 2.82 -35.85
C ASN A 195 34.87 2.18 -35.58
N GLU A 196 34.11 1.95 -36.65
CA GLU A 196 32.90 1.13 -36.69
C GLU A 196 33.26 -0.35 -36.48
N GLU A 197 33.41 -0.84 -35.25
CA GLU A 197 33.46 -2.30 -35.02
C GLU A 197 33.20 -2.75 -33.57
N ALA A 198 32.58 -1.90 -32.74
CA ALA A 198 32.25 -2.23 -31.34
C ALA A 198 30.75 -2.41 -31.06
N GLU A 199 29.88 -2.41 -32.09
CA GLU A 199 28.41 -2.50 -31.91
C GLU A 199 27.81 -3.88 -32.23
N ALA A 200 28.61 -4.91 -32.50
CA ALA A 200 28.07 -6.23 -32.90
C ALA A 200 27.83 -7.22 -31.73
N ALA A 201 28.13 -6.85 -30.47
CA ALA A 201 28.07 -7.80 -29.35
C ALA A 201 27.19 -7.37 -28.15
N LEU A 202 26.34 -6.35 -28.28
CA LEU A 202 25.38 -5.95 -27.23
C LEU A 202 23.95 -5.68 -27.74
N THR A 203 23.53 -6.31 -28.83
CA THR A 203 22.16 -6.26 -29.35
C THR A 203 21.39 -7.55 -29.04
N LEU A 204 21.28 -7.92 -27.76
CA LEU A 204 20.50 -9.09 -27.30
C LEU A 204 18.98 -8.88 -27.32
N LEU A 205 18.48 -7.74 -27.80
CA LEU A 205 17.05 -7.43 -27.86
C LEU A 205 16.71 -7.01 -29.29
N SER A 206 15.84 -7.78 -29.93
CA SER A 206 15.25 -7.43 -31.22
C SER A 206 14.47 -6.12 -31.13
N GLU A 207 14.37 -5.38 -32.24
CA GLU A 207 13.59 -4.13 -32.29
C GLU A 207 12.14 -4.32 -31.83
N GLN A 208 11.55 -5.48 -32.14
CA GLN A 208 10.20 -5.83 -31.70
C GLN A 208 10.10 -6.02 -30.19
N GLN A 209 11.07 -6.69 -29.56
CA GLN A 209 11.10 -6.81 -28.09
C GLN A 209 11.32 -5.46 -27.39
N ARG A 210 12.03 -4.53 -28.03
CA ARG A 210 12.17 -3.16 -27.52
C ARG A 210 10.86 -2.39 -27.61
N LEU A 211 10.11 -2.56 -28.70
CA LEU A 211 8.79 -1.94 -28.89
C LEU A 211 7.76 -2.52 -27.91
N ASP A 212 7.73 -3.83 -27.71
CA ASP A 212 6.83 -4.48 -26.76
C ASP A 212 7.15 -4.12 -25.30
N LEU A 213 8.44 -4.02 -24.96
CA LEU A 213 8.85 -3.56 -23.63
C LEU A 213 8.53 -2.07 -23.42
N ALA A 214 8.68 -1.23 -24.44
CA ALA A 214 8.30 0.18 -24.40
C ALA A 214 6.78 0.36 -24.26
N ALA A 215 5.99 -0.43 -24.99
CA ALA A 215 4.53 -0.45 -24.87
C ALA A 215 4.08 -0.95 -23.47
N SER A 216 4.72 -1.99 -22.95
CA SER A 216 4.41 -2.52 -21.61
C SER A 216 4.85 -1.59 -20.46
N GLN A 217 5.89 -0.77 -20.67
CA GLN A 217 6.29 0.29 -19.73
C GLN A 217 5.32 1.48 -19.74
N GLN A 218 4.67 1.76 -20.88
CA GLN A 218 3.66 2.81 -20.99
C GLN A 218 2.31 2.39 -20.38
N GLU A 219 1.95 1.10 -20.38
CA GLU A 219 0.69 0.62 -19.79
C GLU A 219 0.73 0.38 -18.26
N LYS A 220 1.92 0.24 -17.65
CA LYS A 220 2.06 0.00 -16.19
C LYS A 220 2.09 1.26 -15.33
N GLN A 221 2.03 2.45 -15.92
CA GLN A 221 1.96 3.70 -15.15
C GLN A 221 0.50 4.13 -14.98
N PRO A 222 -0.06 4.16 -13.75
CA PRO A 222 -1.25 4.96 -13.53
C PRO A 222 -0.89 6.40 -13.93
N THR A 223 -1.67 6.98 -14.83
CA THR A 223 -1.57 8.34 -15.37
C THR A 223 -0.98 9.31 -14.34
N GLN A 224 0.33 9.60 -14.44
CA GLN A 224 1.00 10.54 -13.56
C GLN A 224 0.70 11.95 -14.06
N THR A 225 -0.47 12.45 -13.70
CA THR A 225 -0.78 13.87 -13.80
C THR A 225 0.10 14.59 -12.79
N THR A 226 0.98 15.48 -13.26
CA THR A 226 1.64 16.47 -12.40
C THR A 226 0.54 17.24 -11.66
N HIS A 227 0.31 16.93 -10.39
CA HIS A 227 -0.67 17.63 -9.57
C HIS A 227 -0.03 18.93 -9.10
N ALA A 228 -0.35 20.02 -9.79
CA ALA A 228 -0.19 21.35 -9.25
C ALA A 228 -1.05 21.46 -7.99
N LEU A 229 -0.47 22.03 -6.92
CA LEU A 229 -1.15 22.21 -5.64
C LEU A 229 -2.46 23.00 -5.83
N GLU A 230 -3.60 22.34 -5.64
CA GLU A 230 -4.93 22.91 -5.87
C GLU A 230 -5.25 24.06 -4.89
N LYS A 231 -6.16 24.98 -5.22
CA LYS A 231 -6.53 26.04 -4.28
C LYS A 231 -7.39 25.47 -3.15
N ILE A 232 -7.13 25.90 -1.92
CA ILE A 232 -7.95 25.55 -0.75
C ILE A 232 -9.35 26.14 -0.95
N GLN A 233 -10.36 25.29 -0.83
CA GLN A 233 -11.78 25.62 -0.98
C GLN A 233 -12.44 25.74 0.40
N PRO A 234 -13.36 26.70 0.59
CA PRO A 234 -14.16 26.75 1.80
C PRO A 234 -15.08 25.52 1.88
N SER A 235 -15.17 24.91 3.04
CA SER A 235 -16.06 23.78 3.31
C SER A 235 -16.72 23.91 4.67
N ASN A 236 -17.80 23.17 4.90
CA ASN A 236 -18.46 23.10 6.21
C ASN A 236 -17.69 22.23 7.21
N ILE A 237 -16.65 21.51 6.75
CA ILE A 237 -15.79 20.68 7.59
C ILE A 237 -14.78 21.59 8.29
N ASP A 238 -14.66 21.43 9.60
CA ASP A 238 -13.78 22.25 10.42
C ASP A 238 -12.63 21.39 10.99
N ILE A 239 -11.40 21.82 10.76
CA ILE A 239 -10.20 21.12 11.24
C ILE A 239 -9.75 21.80 12.53
N LYS A 240 -10.02 21.12 13.65
CA LYS A 240 -9.72 21.63 15.00
C LYS A 240 -8.24 21.52 15.33
N ALA A 241 -7.58 20.47 14.84
CA ALA A 241 -6.15 20.26 15.01
C ALA A 241 -5.61 19.46 13.83
N ALA A 242 -4.40 19.80 13.39
CA ALA A 242 -3.64 19.07 12.40
C ALA A 242 -2.15 19.15 12.73
N GLN A 243 -1.47 18.01 12.82
CA GLN A 243 -0.03 17.99 13.12
C GLN A 243 0.67 16.73 12.62
N PHE A 244 1.95 16.88 12.31
CA PHE A 244 2.86 15.77 12.07
C PHE A 244 3.38 15.19 13.38
N THR A 245 3.49 13.86 13.47
CA THR A 245 3.99 13.18 14.66
C THR A 245 4.72 11.88 14.33
N VAL A 246 5.62 11.46 15.23
CA VAL A 246 6.37 10.20 15.13
C VAL A 246 5.48 8.99 15.42
N GLY A 247 4.40 9.16 16.18
CA GLY A 247 3.51 8.06 16.56
C GLY A 247 2.18 8.52 17.13
N ILE A 248 1.22 7.60 17.15
CA ILE A 248 -0.11 7.78 17.74
C ILE A 248 -0.25 6.78 18.89
N ALA A 249 -0.65 7.26 20.07
CA ALA A 249 -0.96 6.43 21.22
C ALA A 249 -2.29 6.89 21.82
N ASN A 250 -3.20 5.97 22.15
CA ASN A 250 -4.52 6.29 22.69
C ASN A 250 -5.31 7.31 21.84
N HIS A 251 -5.20 7.23 20.51
CA HIS A 251 -5.81 8.15 19.55
C HIS A 251 -5.33 9.61 19.65
N GLU A 252 -4.19 9.85 20.31
CA GLU A 252 -3.56 11.16 20.42
C GLU A 252 -2.13 11.12 19.83
N PRO A 253 -1.64 12.25 19.28
CA PRO A 253 -0.27 12.34 18.81
C PRO A 253 0.72 12.31 19.97
N THR A 254 1.81 11.55 19.82
CA THR A 254 2.80 11.34 20.89
C THR A 254 3.82 12.47 20.98
N THR A 255 4.53 12.72 19.88
CA THR A 255 5.58 13.73 19.78
C THR A 255 5.35 14.52 18.50
N ALA A 256 5.05 15.81 18.64
CA ALA A 256 4.91 16.71 17.50
C ALA A 256 6.25 16.81 16.77
N LEU A 257 6.18 16.83 15.44
CA LEU A 257 7.36 16.98 14.61
C LEU A 257 7.53 18.41 14.12
N PRO A 258 8.78 18.90 14.06
CA PRO A 258 9.07 20.16 13.42
C PRO A 258 8.80 20.06 11.91
N GLU A 259 8.72 21.22 11.24
CA GLU A 259 8.57 21.29 9.79
C GLU A 259 9.73 20.60 9.05
N VAL A 260 10.90 20.48 9.68
CA VAL A 260 12.07 19.81 9.12
C VAL A 260 12.22 18.43 9.76
N VAL A 261 11.95 17.38 8.98
CA VAL A 261 11.96 15.98 9.44
C VAL A 261 13.29 15.32 9.03
N PRO A 262 14.09 14.82 9.99
CA PRO A 262 15.34 14.11 9.70
C PRO A 262 15.12 12.72 9.08
N LYS A 263 16.11 12.25 8.30
CA LYS A 263 16.07 10.99 7.56
C LYS A 263 15.87 9.74 8.43
N TYR A 264 16.33 9.77 9.68
CA TYR A 264 16.17 8.63 10.60
C TYR A 264 14.68 8.38 10.94
N ILE A 265 13.80 9.37 10.75
CA ILE A 265 12.35 9.21 10.90
C ILE A 265 11.77 8.60 9.62
N ARG A 266 11.69 7.27 9.59
CA ARG A 266 11.25 6.51 8.41
C ARG A 266 9.74 6.35 8.29
N LYS A 267 8.98 6.65 9.34
CA LYS A 267 7.51 6.60 9.34
C LYS A 267 6.99 7.88 9.95
N LEU A 268 6.12 8.54 9.22
CA LEU A 268 5.49 9.80 9.62
C LEU A 268 3.99 9.60 9.73
N TYR A 269 3.38 10.16 10.78
CA TYR A 269 1.94 10.22 10.93
C TYR A 269 1.47 11.66 10.75
N PHE A 270 0.35 11.83 10.07
CA PHE A 270 -0.38 13.09 10.01
C PHE A 270 -1.71 12.90 10.74
N PHE A 271 -1.80 13.51 11.91
CA PHE A 271 -2.95 13.48 12.78
C PHE A 271 -3.86 14.66 12.47
N THR A 272 -5.17 14.41 12.49
CA THR A 272 -6.20 15.43 12.31
C THR A 272 -7.38 15.19 13.25
N GLN A 273 -7.83 16.26 13.89
CA GLN A 273 -9.09 16.29 14.61
C GLN A 273 -10.12 17.10 13.81
N ILE A 274 -11.19 16.43 13.40
CA ILE A 274 -12.15 16.94 12.42
C ILE A 274 -13.51 17.10 13.10
N ALA A 275 -14.17 18.23 12.85
CA ALA A 275 -15.54 18.52 13.24
C ALA A 275 -16.44 18.69 12.01
N ASN A 276 -17.75 18.54 12.20
CA ASN A 276 -18.79 18.76 11.17
C ASN A 276 -18.71 17.84 9.92
N ALA A 277 -18.02 16.70 10.03
CA ALA A 277 -17.87 15.72 8.95
C ALA A 277 -18.52 14.36 9.24
N LYS A 278 -19.41 14.25 10.24
CA LYS A 278 -20.02 12.98 10.63
C LYS A 278 -20.72 12.30 9.45
N GLY A 279 -20.39 11.03 9.20
CA GLY A 279 -20.94 10.23 8.10
C GLY A 279 -20.24 10.45 6.75
N GLN A 280 -19.32 11.40 6.65
CA GLN A 280 -18.54 11.64 5.44
C GLN A 280 -17.20 10.90 5.48
N THR A 281 -16.57 10.79 4.32
CA THR A 281 -15.18 10.32 4.20
C THR A 281 -14.30 11.52 3.86
N VAL A 282 -13.29 11.75 4.69
CA VAL A 282 -12.23 12.73 4.45
C VAL A 282 -11.02 11.98 3.92
N TYR A 283 -10.16 12.62 3.14
CA TYR A 283 -8.96 11.99 2.60
C TYR A 283 -7.70 12.74 3.01
N HIS A 284 -6.66 12.00 3.37
CA HIS A 284 -5.31 12.55 3.43
C HIS A 284 -4.56 12.22 2.15
N ARG A 285 -4.17 13.26 1.40
CA ARG A 285 -3.43 13.15 0.15
C ARG A 285 -1.99 13.58 0.34
N TRP A 286 -1.08 12.62 0.29
CA TRP A 286 0.37 12.79 0.43
C TRP A 286 0.98 13.11 -0.91
N ILE A 287 1.71 14.21 -1.01
CA ILE A 287 2.28 14.73 -2.26
C ILE A 287 3.78 14.97 -2.07
N TYR A 288 4.56 14.48 -3.02
CA TYR A 288 6.00 14.69 -3.11
C TYR A 288 6.36 15.05 -4.54
N GLN A 289 7.16 16.11 -4.75
CA GLN A 289 7.56 16.56 -6.10
C GLN A 289 6.37 16.69 -7.08
N ASN A 290 5.24 17.27 -6.62
CA ASN A 290 4.00 17.41 -7.40
C ASN A 290 3.36 16.09 -7.86
N GLN A 291 3.77 14.97 -7.27
CA GLN A 291 3.18 13.64 -7.50
C GLN A 291 2.42 13.18 -6.28
N ILE A 292 1.21 12.65 -6.50
CA ILE A 292 0.42 12.04 -5.42
C ILE A 292 1.05 10.69 -5.07
N MET A 293 1.59 10.60 -3.87
CA MET A 293 2.25 9.41 -3.34
C MET A 293 1.28 8.46 -2.64
N ALA A 294 0.19 8.98 -2.10
CA ALA A 294 -0.89 8.21 -1.48
C ALA A 294 -2.12 9.09 -1.25
N THR A 295 -3.32 8.52 -1.39
CA THR A 295 -4.58 9.13 -0.95
C THR A 295 -5.28 8.16 -0.02
N VAL A 296 -5.41 8.51 1.25
CA VAL A 296 -5.90 7.63 2.31
C VAL A 296 -7.32 8.03 2.71
N PRO A 297 -8.34 7.18 2.49
CA PRO A 297 -9.71 7.45 2.91
C PRO A 297 -9.89 7.24 4.42
N LEU A 298 -10.50 8.21 5.09
CA LEU A 298 -10.73 8.24 6.53
C LEU A 298 -12.24 8.46 6.78
N LYS A 299 -12.92 7.42 7.23
CA LYS A 299 -14.37 7.45 7.51
C LYS A 299 -14.63 8.11 8.87
N ILE A 300 -15.48 9.13 8.88
CA ILE A 300 -15.78 9.92 10.09
C ILE A 300 -17.10 9.43 10.70
N SER A 301 -17.07 8.92 11.94
CA SER A 301 -18.25 8.34 12.59
C SER A 301 -18.88 9.20 13.70
N SER A 302 -18.18 10.22 14.20
CA SER A 302 -18.68 11.11 15.26
C SER A 302 -18.67 12.60 14.84
N PRO A 303 -19.40 13.49 15.55
CA PRO A 303 -19.38 14.92 15.29
C PRO A 303 -18.00 15.58 15.45
N LEU A 304 -17.19 15.06 16.38
CA LEU A 304 -15.80 15.44 16.62
C LEU A 304 -14.96 14.16 16.61
N TYR A 305 -14.16 13.97 15.57
CA TYR A 305 -13.49 12.71 15.30
C TYR A 305 -11.99 12.93 15.16
N ARG A 306 -11.20 12.06 15.81
CA ARG A 306 -9.75 12.02 15.66
C ARG A 306 -9.39 10.90 14.70
N THR A 307 -8.58 11.23 13.71
CA THR A 307 -8.11 10.28 12.71
C THR A 307 -6.69 10.63 12.29
N TRP A 308 -6.03 9.70 11.61
CA TRP A 308 -4.68 9.88 11.13
C TRP A 308 -4.43 9.03 9.90
N SER A 309 -3.43 9.43 9.13
CA SER A 309 -2.82 8.59 8.11
C SER A 309 -1.31 8.52 8.36
N SER A 310 -0.65 7.50 7.82
CA SER A 310 0.81 7.42 7.90
C SER A 310 1.45 7.18 6.54
N LYS A 311 2.69 7.64 6.40
CA LYS A 311 3.52 7.39 5.22
C LYS A 311 4.90 6.95 5.67
N ARG A 312 5.39 5.85 5.08
CA ARG A 312 6.79 5.46 5.20
C ARG A 312 7.61 6.29 4.21
N LEU A 313 8.69 6.90 4.69
CA LEU A 313 9.59 7.76 3.93
C LEU A 313 10.91 7.03 3.71
N THR A 314 11.44 7.10 2.49
CA THR A 314 12.72 6.49 2.13
C THR A 314 13.74 7.59 1.85
N SER A 315 15.03 7.23 1.92
CA SER A 315 16.15 8.15 1.64
C SER A 315 16.10 8.78 0.24
N ALA A 316 15.35 8.19 -0.68
CA ALA A 316 15.20 8.68 -2.05
C ALA A 316 14.21 9.86 -2.13
N TRP A 317 13.27 9.98 -1.19
CA TRP A 317 12.23 11.00 -1.23
C TRP A 317 12.53 12.23 -0.35
N LYS A 318 13.76 12.74 -0.45
CA LYS A 318 14.20 13.95 0.24
C LYS A 318 13.61 15.20 -0.39
N GLY A 319 13.33 16.23 0.42
CA GLY A 319 12.83 17.52 -0.03
C GLY A 319 11.45 17.85 0.53
N GLN A 320 10.73 18.72 -0.18
CA GLN A 320 9.45 19.25 0.27
C GLN A 320 8.32 18.22 0.05
N TRP A 321 7.53 18.04 1.10
CA TRP A 321 6.32 17.22 1.11
C TRP A 321 5.12 18.09 1.47
N TYR A 322 3.97 17.69 0.94
CA TYR A 322 2.68 18.26 1.29
C TYR A 322 1.71 17.16 1.69
N VAL A 323 0.85 17.45 2.64
CA VAL A 323 -0.32 16.63 2.97
C VAL A 323 -1.54 17.52 2.87
N GLU A 324 -2.45 17.15 1.99
CA GLU A 324 -3.73 17.83 1.82
C GLU A 324 -4.83 17.04 2.48
N VAL A 325 -5.75 17.76 3.13
CA VAL A 325 -7.00 17.21 3.63
C VAL A 325 -8.07 17.51 2.61
N LEU A 326 -8.75 16.46 2.13
CA LEU A 326 -9.80 16.58 1.12
C LEU A 326 -11.17 16.22 1.70
N ASP A 327 -12.20 16.91 1.23
CA ASP A 327 -13.58 16.54 1.52
C ASP A 327 -14.04 15.27 0.74
N GLN A 328 -15.30 14.90 0.91
CA GLN A 328 -15.91 13.76 0.21
C GLN A 328 -15.92 13.89 -1.32
N HIS A 329 -15.88 15.11 -1.84
CA HIS A 329 -15.84 15.43 -3.27
C HIS A 329 -14.40 15.60 -3.79
N LYS A 330 -13.39 15.34 -2.94
CA LYS A 330 -11.96 15.49 -3.22
C LYS A 330 -11.49 16.94 -3.38
N ASN A 331 -12.25 17.92 -2.88
CA ASN A 331 -11.81 19.31 -2.80
C ASN A 331 -10.80 19.48 -1.67
N VAL A 332 -9.72 20.22 -1.89
CA VAL A 332 -8.76 20.57 -0.84
C VAL A 332 -9.39 21.54 0.15
N ILE A 333 -9.45 21.16 1.42
CA ILE A 333 -9.98 22.00 2.51
C ILE A 333 -8.87 22.48 3.45
N ASP A 334 -7.74 21.79 3.49
CA ASP A 334 -6.56 22.20 4.26
C ASP A 334 -5.29 21.60 3.67
N ARG A 335 -4.14 22.21 3.97
CA ARG A 335 -2.82 21.75 3.50
C ARG A 335 -1.75 22.03 4.54
N HIS A 336 -0.95 21.00 4.81
CA HIS A 336 0.25 21.07 5.64
C HIS A 336 1.47 20.65 4.85
N SER A 337 2.65 21.12 5.27
CA SER A 337 3.90 20.77 4.62
C SER A 337 5.01 20.46 5.62
N PHE A 338 5.97 19.67 5.16
CA PHE A 338 7.20 19.41 5.89
C PHE A 338 8.33 19.17 4.88
N ARG A 339 9.58 19.29 5.33
CA ARG A 339 10.78 19.06 4.54
C ARG A 339 11.53 17.87 5.10
N TYR A 340 11.73 16.85 4.29
CA TYR A 340 12.47 15.65 4.67
C TYR A 340 13.94 15.79 4.25
N ILE A 341 14.85 15.82 5.22
CA ILE A 341 16.28 16.11 4.99
C ILE A 341 17.19 14.99 5.50
N GLU A 342 18.46 15.05 5.11
CA GLU A 342 19.54 14.11 5.50
C GLU A 342 19.64 13.90 7.01
#